data_AF-A0A2P5YJE7-F1
#
_entry.id   AF-A0A2P5YJE7-F1
#
_cell.length_a   1.000
_cell.length_b   1.000
_cell.length_c   1.000
_cell.angle_alpha   90.00
_cell.angle_beta   90.00
_cell.angle_gamma   90.00
#
_symmetry.space_group_name_H-M   'P 1'
#
loop_
_entity.id
_entity.type
_entity.pdbx_description
1 polymer ?
#
loop_
_entity_poly.entity_id
_entity_poly.type
_entity_poly.pdbx_seq_one_letter_code
_entity_poly.pdbx_strand_id
1 'polypeptide(L)'
;MDEIEIPSLFLCPISLQLMRDPVTISTGITYDRDSIEQWLFSCKNKVCPVTKQVLHDSDLIPNHTLRRLIQAWCTVNASHGVERIPTPKPPIDKTQIAKLLKDAKKFPEMQVKCLKRLRSITLEGERNRSCLEAAGAVEFLVSIIKTYNSTLLLETESNEGPEFLKASDEALSILYHIKVSESCLKSIISNDYEFVESLVQILINDSYQSRAYATMLLKDIFEVADPIHLISLTPDFFTEIVHTLRDQISQQASKAALKLLVELCPWGRNRIKAVEGGAVFVLIELLLESSDKRASELAMVVLDQLCGCAEGRAEFLNHGAGLAMVSKKIFRVSHVVSERAVRILSSICRFSATSRVLQEMLQVGVVAKLCLVLQLDSSYKTKEKAREMLKLHSRVWRNHSCIPSHLLSSYPSS
;
A
#
# COMPACT_ATOMS: atom_id res chain seq x y z
N MET A 1 8.99 -36.68 -35.93
CA MET A 1 9.27 -35.25 -36.12
C MET A 1 10.53 -35.01 -35.34
N ASP A 2 11.63 -34.71 -36.03
CA ASP A 2 12.89 -34.44 -35.35
C ASP A 2 12.71 -33.17 -34.50
N GLU A 3 12.97 -33.30 -33.21
CA GLU A 3 12.90 -32.19 -32.27
C GLU A 3 14.01 -31.21 -32.66
N ILE A 4 13.66 -29.97 -33.01
CA ILE A 4 14.65 -28.98 -33.39
C ILE A 4 15.45 -28.60 -32.15
N GLU A 5 16.74 -28.94 -32.17
CA GLU A 5 17.67 -28.54 -31.14
C GLU A 5 17.99 -27.05 -31.27
N ILE A 6 17.62 -26.27 -30.25
CA ILE A 6 17.95 -24.85 -30.17
C ILE A 6 19.46 -24.73 -29.89
N PRO A 7 20.24 -24.00 -30.71
CA PRO A 7 21.65 -23.76 -30.43
C PRO A 7 21.85 -23.18 -29.02
N SER A 8 22.75 -23.78 -28.24
CA SER A 8 23.00 -23.38 -26.84
C SER A 8 23.38 -21.90 -26.70
N LEU A 9 24.04 -21.32 -27.70
CA LEU A 9 24.38 -19.89 -27.77
C LEU A 9 23.15 -18.96 -27.79
N PHE A 10 21.98 -19.48 -28.17
CA PHE A 10 20.73 -18.72 -28.22
C PHE A 10 19.92 -18.81 -26.92
N LEU A 11 20.32 -19.69 -26.01
CA LEU A 11 19.64 -19.89 -24.74
C LEU A 11 20.17 -18.94 -23.66
N CYS A 12 19.25 -18.34 -22.91
CA CYS A 12 19.59 -17.52 -21.76
C CYS A 12 20.20 -18.41 -20.65
N PRO A 13 21.38 -18.09 -20.11
CA PRO A 13 21.99 -18.91 -19.06
C PRO A 13 21.20 -18.96 -17.73
N ILE A 14 20.24 -18.04 -17.53
CA ILE A 14 19.37 -18.01 -16.33
C ILE A 14 18.11 -18.84 -16.57
N SER A 15 17.33 -18.52 -17.61
CA SER A 15 16.03 -19.14 -17.84
C SER A 15 16.11 -20.44 -18.64
N LEU A 16 17.26 -20.69 -19.30
CA LEU A 16 17.47 -21.78 -20.26
C LEU A 16 16.48 -21.76 -21.44
N GLN A 17 15.85 -20.61 -21.68
CA GLN A 17 14.93 -20.37 -22.80
C GLN A 17 15.60 -19.54 -23.89
N LEU A 18 15.05 -19.61 -25.11
CA LEU A 18 15.50 -18.82 -26.24
C LEU A 18 15.45 -17.32 -25.92
N MET A 19 16.59 -16.62 -26.05
CA MET A 19 16.70 -15.19 -25.76
C MET A 19 15.86 -14.38 -26.74
N ARG A 20 14.96 -13.54 -26.22
CA ARG A 20 14.14 -12.62 -27.00
C ARG A 20 14.82 -11.27 -27.18
N ASP A 21 15.43 -10.77 -26.12
CA ASP A 21 16.24 -9.55 -26.14
C ASP A 21 17.62 -9.81 -25.53
N PRO A 22 18.58 -10.33 -26.31
CA PRO A 22 19.90 -10.64 -25.81
C PRO A 22 20.68 -9.37 -25.42
N VAL A 23 21.17 -9.33 -24.19
CA VAL A 23 21.98 -8.25 -23.61
C VAL A 23 23.23 -8.80 -22.94
N THR A 24 24.34 -8.11 -23.12
CA THR A 24 25.64 -8.46 -22.55
C THR A 24 25.94 -7.57 -21.35
N ILE A 25 26.35 -8.19 -20.25
CA ILE A 25 26.83 -7.47 -19.05
C ILE A 25 28.35 -7.31 -19.10
N SER A 26 28.93 -6.54 -18.16
CA SER A 26 30.37 -6.23 -18.09
C SER A 26 31.30 -7.45 -18.07
N THR A 27 30.83 -8.62 -17.60
CA THR A 27 31.60 -9.88 -17.65
C THR A 27 31.63 -10.54 -19.03
N GLY A 28 31.02 -9.92 -20.06
CA GLY A 28 30.98 -10.44 -21.43
C GLY A 28 29.94 -11.54 -21.68
N ILE A 29 29.15 -11.93 -20.67
CA ILE A 29 28.12 -12.96 -20.82
C ILE A 29 26.81 -12.32 -21.30
N THR A 30 26.16 -12.95 -22.27
CA THR A 30 24.86 -12.51 -22.80
C THR A 30 23.72 -13.29 -22.14
N TYR A 31 22.67 -12.58 -21.76
CA TYR A 31 21.44 -13.11 -21.17
C TYR A 31 20.24 -12.55 -21.92
N ASP A 32 19.07 -13.17 -21.73
CA ASP A 32 17.82 -12.49 -22.05
C ASP A 32 17.60 -11.32 -21.07
N ARG A 33 17.20 -10.16 -21.59
CA ARG A 33 17.06 -8.91 -20.81
C ARG A 33 16.18 -9.11 -19.58
N ASP A 34 14.99 -9.66 -19.73
CA ASP A 34 14.03 -9.79 -18.63
C ASP A 34 14.61 -10.65 -17.49
N SER A 35 15.31 -11.72 -17.87
CA SER A 35 15.94 -12.63 -16.92
C SER A 35 17.06 -11.96 -16.11
N ILE A 36 17.93 -11.18 -16.75
CA ILE A 36 19.03 -10.51 -16.06
C ILE A 36 18.56 -9.27 -15.30
N GLU A 37 17.57 -8.54 -15.80
CA GLU A 37 16.97 -7.41 -15.08
C GLU A 37 16.28 -7.87 -13.80
N GLN A 38 15.52 -8.98 -13.84
CA GLN A 38 14.92 -9.57 -12.64
C GLN A 38 15.99 -9.99 -11.61
N TRP A 39 17.09 -10.58 -12.06
CA TRP A 39 18.20 -10.98 -11.18
C TRP A 39 18.87 -9.78 -10.49
N LEU A 40 19.17 -8.72 -11.24
CA LEU A 40 19.91 -7.56 -10.73
C LEU A 40 19.03 -6.63 -9.88
N PHE A 41 17.82 -6.33 -10.36
CA PHE A 41 16.98 -5.28 -9.79
C PHE A 41 15.93 -5.83 -8.82
N SER A 42 15.20 -6.88 -9.22
CA SER A 42 14.14 -7.44 -8.36
C SER A 42 14.72 -8.27 -7.21
N CYS A 43 15.72 -9.11 -7.48
CA CYS A 43 16.40 -9.91 -6.45
C CYS A 43 17.54 -9.17 -5.75
N LYS A 44 17.87 -7.94 -6.20
CA LYS A 44 18.94 -7.09 -5.64
C LYS A 44 20.33 -7.76 -5.59
N ASN A 45 20.64 -8.63 -6.56
CA ASN A 45 21.95 -9.27 -6.67
C ASN A 45 22.94 -8.38 -7.44
N LYS A 46 24.19 -8.32 -6.97
CA LYS A 46 25.28 -7.58 -7.65
C LYS A 46 26.37 -8.49 -8.23
N VAL A 47 26.02 -9.74 -8.50
CA VAL A 47 26.96 -10.74 -9.03
C VAL A 47 26.48 -11.29 -10.35
N CYS A 48 27.40 -11.56 -11.25
CA CYS A 48 27.12 -12.27 -12.49
C CYS A 48 26.59 -13.68 -12.18
N PRO A 49 25.43 -14.09 -12.73
CA PRO A 49 24.86 -15.41 -12.49
C PRO A 49 25.81 -16.57 -12.81
N VAL A 50 26.58 -16.44 -13.90
CA VAL A 50 27.48 -17.48 -14.40
C VAL A 50 28.88 -17.36 -13.78
N THR A 51 29.54 -16.21 -13.94
CA THR A 51 30.94 -16.07 -13.54
C THR A 51 31.12 -15.84 -12.04
N LYS A 52 30.04 -15.55 -11.31
CA LYS A 52 30.03 -15.17 -9.88
C LYS A 52 30.88 -13.94 -9.54
N GLN A 53 31.35 -13.19 -10.55
CA GLN A 53 32.09 -11.95 -10.36
C GLN A 53 31.15 -10.83 -9.90
N VAL A 54 31.66 -9.95 -9.05
CA VAL A 54 30.94 -8.74 -8.62
C VAL A 54 30.86 -7.76 -9.80
N LEU A 55 29.65 -7.27 -10.08
CA LEU A 55 29.39 -6.28 -11.12
C LEU A 55 29.56 -4.88 -10.53
N HIS A 56 30.51 -4.13 -11.06
CA HIS A 56 30.72 -2.72 -10.69
C HIS A 56 29.67 -1.80 -11.32
N ASP A 57 29.26 -2.11 -12.56
CA ASP A 57 28.21 -1.41 -13.29
C ASP A 57 27.10 -2.38 -13.71
N SER A 58 25.85 -1.90 -13.69
CA SER A 58 24.65 -2.66 -14.08
C SER A 58 24.24 -2.41 -15.53
N ASP A 59 25.18 -1.96 -16.34
CA ASP A 59 24.93 -1.62 -17.74
C ASP A 59 24.67 -2.88 -18.56
N LEU A 60 23.53 -2.87 -19.25
CA LEU A 60 23.09 -3.94 -20.15
C LEU A 60 23.29 -3.48 -21.59
N ILE A 61 24.31 -4.00 -22.25
CA ILE A 61 24.66 -3.63 -23.62
C ILE A 61 23.87 -4.55 -24.58
N PRO A 62 22.97 -4.02 -25.43
CA PRO A 62 22.22 -4.85 -26.38
C PRO A 62 23.13 -5.61 -27.34
N ASN A 63 22.97 -6.93 -27.45
CA ASN A 63 23.70 -7.76 -28.41
C ASN A 63 22.88 -7.91 -29.70
N HIS A 64 22.91 -6.87 -30.54
CA HIS A 64 22.15 -6.82 -31.79
C HIS A 64 22.55 -7.93 -32.78
N THR A 65 23.83 -8.32 -32.80
CA THR A 65 24.32 -9.40 -33.66
C THR A 65 23.68 -10.72 -33.28
N LEU A 66 23.74 -11.10 -32.00
CA LEU A 66 23.12 -12.34 -31.52
C LEU A 66 21.61 -12.32 -31.74
N ARG A 67 20.94 -11.18 -31.52
CA ARG A 67 19.51 -11.03 -31.79
C ARG A 67 19.18 -11.32 -33.25
N ARG A 68 19.95 -10.76 -34.19
CA ARG A 68 19.76 -11.00 -35.64
C ARG A 68 19.96 -12.46 -36.00
N LEU A 69 20.95 -13.13 -35.40
CA LEU A 69 21.21 -14.56 -35.60
C LEU A 69 20.04 -15.41 -35.09
N ILE A 70 19.52 -15.12 -33.89
CA ILE A 70 18.35 -15.79 -33.31
C ILE A 70 17.14 -15.60 -34.22
N GLN A 71 16.85 -14.37 -34.64
CA GLN A 71 15.72 -14.08 -35.53
C GLN A 71 15.83 -14.78 -36.90
N ALA A 72 17.03 -14.83 -37.48
CA ALA A 72 17.28 -15.56 -38.71
C ALA A 72 17.04 -17.07 -38.51
N TRP A 73 17.53 -17.63 -37.42
CA TRP A 73 17.30 -19.03 -37.06
C TRP A 73 15.81 -19.34 -36.86
N CYS A 74 15.04 -18.48 -36.17
CA CYS A 74 13.59 -18.65 -36.06
C CYS A 74 12.91 -18.64 -37.43
N THR A 75 13.35 -17.79 -38.35
CA THR A 75 12.78 -17.68 -39.69
C THR A 75 13.01 -18.96 -40.51
N VAL A 76 14.22 -19.53 -40.43
CA VAL A 76 14.56 -20.80 -41.10
C VAL A 76 13.76 -21.97 -40.52
N ASN A 77 13.46 -21.93 -39.23
CA ASN A 77 12.75 -22.99 -38.52
C ASN A 77 11.23 -22.75 -38.38
N ALA A 78 10.68 -21.75 -39.07
CA ALA A 78 9.26 -21.38 -38.98
C ALA A 78 8.32 -22.51 -39.41
N SER A 79 8.71 -23.32 -40.40
CA SER A 79 7.95 -24.49 -40.88
C SER A 79 7.80 -25.60 -39.83
N HIS A 80 8.59 -25.54 -38.76
CA HIS A 80 8.59 -26.51 -37.68
C HIS A 80 7.98 -25.95 -36.39
N GLY A 81 7.22 -24.84 -36.48
CA GLY A 81 6.51 -24.25 -35.36
C GLY A 81 7.34 -23.26 -34.52
N VAL A 82 8.55 -22.90 -34.95
CA VAL A 82 9.34 -21.86 -34.27
C VAL A 82 8.84 -20.48 -34.69
N GLU A 83 8.18 -19.76 -33.79
CA GLU A 83 7.73 -18.40 -34.06
C GLU A 83 8.90 -17.42 -34.13
N ARG A 84 8.81 -16.47 -35.06
CA ARG A 84 9.79 -15.39 -35.18
C ARG A 84 9.65 -14.43 -34.01
N ILE A 85 10.73 -14.26 -33.25
CA ILE A 85 10.80 -13.26 -32.19
C ILE A 85 10.76 -11.85 -32.80
N PRO A 86 9.78 -11.00 -32.43
CA PRO A 86 9.70 -9.63 -32.92
C PRO A 86 10.90 -8.81 -32.42
N THR A 87 11.32 -7.81 -33.20
CA THR A 87 12.36 -6.89 -32.75
C THR A 87 11.81 -6.07 -31.58
N PRO A 88 12.49 -6.04 -30.41
CA PRO A 88 12.10 -5.18 -29.30
C PRO A 88 12.00 -3.73 -29.77
N LYS A 89 10.96 -3.00 -29.32
CA LYS A 89 10.85 -1.56 -29.62
C LYS A 89 12.13 -0.86 -29.15
N PRO A 90 12.63 0.14 -29.90
CA PRO A 90 13.82 0.87 -29.47
C PRO A 90 13.60 1.42 -28.05
N PRO A 91 14.63 1.35 -27.18
CA PRO A 91 14.51 1.87 -25.83
C PRO A 91 14.10 3.34 -25.90
N ILE A 92 13.11 3.71 -25.09
CA ILE A 92 12.59 5.07 -25.08
C ILE A 92 13.70 5.97 -24.55
N ASP A 93 14.07 6.96 -25.36
CA ASP A 93 15.11 7.91 -25.00
C ASP A 93 14.53 8.99 -24.07
N LYS A 94 15.28 9.29 -23.00
CA LYS A 94 15.00 10.37 -22.05
C LYS A 94 14.76 11.69 -22.77
N THR A 95 15.49 11.97 -23.85
CA THR A 95 15.33 13.20 -24.62
C THR A 95 13.98 13.30 -25.32
N GLN A 96 13.44 12.17 -25.80
CA GLN A 96 12.13 12.12 -26.46
C GLN A 96 11.01 12.36 -25.45
N ILE A 97 11.10 11.78 -24.25
CA ILE A 97 10.16 12.05 -23.17
C ILE A 97 10.21 13.53 -22.78
N ALA A 98 11.41 14.07 -22.53
CA ALA A 98 11.57 15.47 -22.14
C ALA A 98 11.01 16.44 -23.19
N LYS A 99 11.18 16.14 -24.49
CA LYS A 99 10.58 16.92 -25.58
C LYS A 99 9.06 16.85 -25.55
N LEU A 100 8.49 15.65 -25.40
CA LEU A 100 7.05 15.42 -25.32
C LEU A 100 6.41 16.16 -24.13
N LEU A 101 7.07 16.16 -22.97
CA LEU A 101 6.65 16.92 -21.79
C LEU A 101 6.72 18.44 -22.05
N LYS A 102 7.78 18.93 -22.68
CA LYS A 102 7.95 20.35 -23.00
C LYS A 102 6.89 20.84 -23.98
N ASP A 103 6.60 20.05 -25.01
CA ASP A 103 5.56 20.37 -26.00
C ASP A 103 4.18 20.41 -25.33
N ALA A 104 3.88 19.44 -24.46
CA ALA A 104 2.62 19.40 -23.71
C ALA A 104 2.44 20.55 -22.71
N LYS A 105 3.53 21.03 -22.08
CA LYS A 105 3.49 22.23 -21.21
C LYS A 105 3.20 23.51 -22.00
N LYS A 106 3.62 23.56 -23.28
CA LYS A 106 3.46 24.73 -24.14
C LYS A 106 2.10 24.77 -24.84
N PHE A 107 1.57 23.60 -25.18
CA PHE A 107 0.38 23.44 -26.02
C PHE A 107 -0.64 22.54 -25.30
N PRO A 108 -1.71 23.09 -24.71
CA PRO A 108 -2.73 22.31 -23.99
C PRO A 108 -3.36 21.19 -24.82
N GLU A 109 -3.53 21.40 -26.14
CA GLU A 109 -4.05 20.40 -27.07
C GLU A 109 -3.16 19.13 -27.16
N MET A 110 -1.86 19.27 -26.86
CA MET A 110 -0.91 18.16 -26.86
C MET A 110 -0.89 17.39 -25.53
N GLN A 111 -1.54 17.91 -24.48
CA GLN A 111 -1.56 17.29 -23.15
C GLN A 111 -2.24 15.92 -23.18
N VAL A 112 -3.37 15.79 -23.88
CA VAL A 112 -4.09 14.51 -24.04
C VAL A 112 -3.21 13.45 -24.69
N LYS A 113 -2.55 13.82 -25.80
CA LYS A 113 -1.66 12.93 -26.54
C LYS A 113 -0.44 12.55 -25.72
N CYS A 114 0.09 13.51 -24.94
CA CYS A 114 1.18 13.30 -24.00
C CYS A 114 0.81 12.28 -22.94
N LEU A 115 -0.32 12.45 -22.23
CA LEU A 115 -0.79 11.52 -21.19
C LEU A 115 -1.02 10.11 -21.74
N LYS A 116 -1.71 9.98 -22.89
CA LYS A 116 -1.89 8.68 -23.57
C LYS A 116 -0.55 8.00 -23.88
N ARG A 117 0.45 8.77 -24.33
CA ARG A 117 1.79 8.25 -24.59
C ARG A 117 2.51 7.85 -23.30
N LEU A 118 2.49 8.67 -22.26
CA LEU A 118 3.09 8.36 -20.97
C LEU A 118 2.49 7.07 -20.38
N ARG A 119 1.17 6.90 -20.43
CA ARG A 119 0.49 5.66 -20.01
C ARG A 119 1.06 4.42 -20.72
N SER A 120 1.16 4.48 -22.05
CA SER A 120 1.75 3.39 -22.84
C SER A 120 3.18 3.07 -22.41
N ILE A 121 3.98 4.07 -22.07
CA ILE A 121 5.38 3.90 -21.64
C ILE A 121 5.45 3.24 -20.26
N THR A 122 4.61 3.68 -19.31
CA THR A 122 4.55 3.14 -17.94
C THR A 122 4.16 1.66 -17.89
N LEU A 123 3.33 1.22 -18.83
CA LEU A 123 2.88 -0.17 -18.96
C LEU A 123 3.92 -1.10 -19.58
N GLU A 124 4.91 -0.57 -20.31
CA GLU A 124 5.91 -1.37 -21.05
C GLU A 124 7.05 -1.93 -20.17
N GLY A 125 7.27 -1.44 -18.94
CA GLY A 125 8.23 -2.05 -18.01
C GLY A 125 8.82 -1.11 -16.95
N GLU A 126 9.56 -1.67 -15.98
CA GLU A 126 10.14 -0.92 -14.84
C GLU A 126 11.24 0.06 -15.26
N ARG A 127 12.09 -0.31 -16.22
CA ARG A 127 13.12 0.57 -16.78
C ARG A 127 12.53 1.85 -17.38
N ASN A 128 11.37 1.73 -18.04
CA ASN A 128 10.66 2.87 -18.60
C ASN A 128 10.14 3.80 -17.50
N ARG A 129 9.68 3.25 -16.37
CA ARG A 129 9.24 4.04 -15.22
C ARG A 129 10.38 4.85 -14.62
N SER A 130 11.56 4.24 -14.43
CA SER A 130 12.76 4.96 -13.97
C SER A 130 13.19 6.02 -14.99
N CYS A 131 13.05 5.75 -16.29
CA CYS A 131 13.34 6.74 -17.34
C CYS A 131 12.36 7.92 -17.31
N LEU A 132 11.06 7.66 -17.09
CA LEU A 132 10.03 8.69 -16.94
C LEU A 132 10.34 9.62 -15.76
N GLU A 133 10.67 9.05 -14.60
CA GLU A 133 11.07 9.82 -13.42
C GLU A 133 12.32 10.66 -13.71
N ALA A 134 13.37 10.06 -14.27
CA ALA A 134 14.60 10.77 -14.62
C ALA A 134 14.39 11.87 -15.69
N ALA A 135 13.35 11.77 -16.52
CA ALA A 135 12.99 12.74 -17.55
C ALA A 135 12.13 13.92 -17.03
N GLY A 136 11.74 13.91 -15.76
CA GLY A 136 10.90 14.95 -15.15
C GLY A 136 9.40 14.77 -15.41
N ALA A 137 8.96 13.52 -15.66
CA ALA A 137 7.54 13.23 -15.86
C ALA A 137 6.72 13.40 -14.57
N VAL A 138 7.34 13.16 -13.41
CA VAL A 138 6.66 13.25 -12.11
C VAL A 138 6.21 14.69 -11.82
N GLU A 139 7.09 15.67 -11.98
CA GLU A 139 6.79 17.08 -11.77
C GLU A 139 5.73 17.60 -12.76
N PHE A 140 5.75 17.08 -14.00
CA PHE A 140 4.71 17.38 -14.98
C PHE A 140 3.35 16.82 -14.55
N LEU A 141 3.28 15.57 -14.11
CA LEU A 141 2.02 14.94 -13.66
C LEU A 141 1.47 15.62 -12.40
N VAL A 142 2.33 15.94 -11.43
CA VAL A 142 1.97 16.70 -10.22
C VAL A 142 1.37 18.06 -10.60
N SER A 143 1.97 18.78 -11.56
CA SER A 143 1.41 20.04 -12.06
C SER A 143 0.01 19.89 -12.66
N ILE A 144 -0.27 18.79 -13.36
CA ILE A 144 -1.60 18.52 -13.93
C ILE A 144 -2.62 18.20 -12.83
N ILE A 145 -2.22 17.39 -11.84
CA ILE A 145 -3.08 17.02 -10.71
C ILE A 145 -3.48 18.25 -9.89
N LYS A 146 -2.58 19.22 -9.72
CA LYS A 146 -2.89 20.49 -9.05
C LYS A 146 -3.93 21.32 -9.78
N THR A 147 -3.96 21.25 -11.10
CA THR A 147 -4.99 21.90 -11.91
C THR A 147 -6.31 21.11 -11.98
N TYR A 148 -6.62 20.25 -11.00
CA TYR A 148 -7.83 19.40 -11.01
C TYR A 148 -9.15 20.17 -11.19
N ASN A 149 -9.21 21.44 -10.80
CA ASN A 149 -10.38 22.30 -11.01
C ASN A 149 -10.54 22.77 -12.47
N SER A 150 -9.50 22.69 -13.29
CA SER A 150 -9.52 23.09 -14.70
C SER A 150 -9.89 21.88 -15.55
N THR A 151 -11.19 21.77 -15.86
CA THR A 151 -11.78 20.62 -16.55
C THR A 151 -11.30 20.50 -18.00
N LEU A 152 -10.15 19.86 -18.23
CA LEU A 152 -9.78 19.34 -19.54
C LEU A 152 -10.27 17.88 -19.64
N LEU A 153 -11.35 17.68 -20.41
CA LEU A 153 -11.92 16.34 -20.63
C LEU A 153 -11.17 15.64 -21.77
N LEU A 154 -10.69 14.43 -21.50
CA LEU A 154 -10.05 13.55 -22.45
C LEU A 154 -11.10 12.64 -23.08
N GLU A 155 -11.23 12.68 -24.39
CA GLU A 155 -11.98 11.65 -25.12
C GLU A 155 -11.18 10.35 -25.11
N THR A 156 -11.75 9.31 -24.51
CA THR A 156 -11.25 7.94 -24.63
C THR A 156 -12.24 7.08 -25.41
N GLU A 157 -11.73 6.36 -26.40
CA GLU A 157 -12.48 5.32 -27.10
C GLU A 157 -12.50 4.08 -26.20
N SER A 158 -13.62 3.86 -25.52
CA SER A 158 -13.89 2.60 -24.82
C SER A 158 -14.84 1.74 -25.68
N ASN A 159 -14.86 0.43 -25.46
CA ASN A 159 -15.81 -0.49 -26.13
C ASN A 159 -17.29 -0.20 -25.77
N GLU A 160 -17.56 0.68 -24.80
CA GLU A 160 -18.90 1.05 -24.32
C GLU A 160 -19.30 2.49 -24.68
N GLY A 161 -18.47 3.21 -25.45
CA GLY A 161 -18.73 4.58 -25.91
C GLY A 161 -17.64 5.59 -25.49
N PRO A 162 -17.79 6.87 -25.85
CA PRO A 162 -16.84 7.92 -25.46
C PRO A 162 -16.96 8.21 -23.96
N GLU A 163 -15.91 7.87 -23.21
CA GLU A 163 -15.79 8.19 -21.79
C GLU A 163 -14.91 9.44 -21.63
N PHE A 164 -15.43 10.46 -20.96
CA PHE A 164 -14.73 11.72 -20.70
C PHE A 164 -13.95 11.62 -19.39
N LEU A 165 -12.66 11.28 -19.47
CA LEU A 165 -11.77 11.23 -18.30
C LEU A 165 -11.15 12.61 -18.06
N LYS A 166 -11.05 13.07 -16.82
CA LYS A 166 -10.32 14.33 -16.56
C LYS A 166 -8.82 14.09 -16.76
N ALA A 167 -8.12 15.09 -17.27
CA ALA A 167 -6.65 15.02 -17.39
C ALA A 167 -5.95 14.73 -16.05
N SER A 168 -6.54 15.20 -14.93
CA SER A 168 -6.09 14.89 -13.57
C SER A 168 -6.14 13.41 -13.22
N ASP A 169 -7.20 12.70 -13.64
CA ASP A 169 -7.45 11.31 -13.27
C ASP A 169 -6.48 10.39 -14.01
N GLU A 170 -6.26 10.68 -15.29
CA GLU A 170 -5.26 10.00 -16.09
C GLU A 170 -3.84 10.30 -15.55
N ALA A 171 -3.54 11.55 -15.19
CA ALA A 171 -2.26 11.91 -14.62
C ALA A 171 -2.00 11.20 -13.27
N LEU A 172 -3.02 11.11 -12.41
CA LEU A 172 -2.97 10.42 -11.12
C LEU A 172 -2.73 8.91 -11.31
N SER A 173 -3.45 8.29 -12.23
CA SER A 173 -3.27 6.89 -12.60
C SER A 173 -1.83 6.62 -13.09
N ILE A 174 -1.31 7.45 -14.00
CA ILE A 174 0.06 7.32 -14.50
C ILE A 174 1.06 7.49 -13.36
N LEU A 175 0.90 8.51 -12.53
CA LEU A 175 1.81 8.82 -11.42
C LEU A 175 1.92 7.65 -10.44
N TYR A 176 0.79 7.05 -10.06
CA TYR A 176 0.79 5.86 -9.22
C TYR A 176 1.53 4.67 -9.87
N HIS A 177 1.31 4.42 -11.16
CA HIS A 177 1.96 3.30 -11.87
C HIS A 177 3.45 3.53 -12.17
N ILE A 178 3.93 4.77 -12.14
CA ILE A 178 5.37 5.07 -12.22
C ILE A 178 6.12 4.48 -11.01
N LYS A 179 5.46 4.31 -9.85
CA LYS A 179 6.10 3.91 -8.58
C LYS A 179 7.28 4.83 -8.23
N VAL A 180 6.95 6.10 -8.05
CA VAL A 180 7.90 7.19 -7.76
C VAL A 180 8.86 6.81 -6.63
N SER A 181 10.15 7.12 -6.80
CA SER A 181 11.14 6.84 -5.76
C SER A 181 10.87 7.59 -4.45
N GLU A 182 11.28 7.01 -3.31
CA GLU A 182 11.19 7.63 -1.99
C GLU A 182 11.86 9.01 -1.95
N SER A 183 13.01 9.17 -2.61
CA SER A 183 13.72 10.46 -2.71
C SER A 183 12.92 11.52 -3.46
N CYS A 184 12.23 11.13 -4.53
CA CYS A 184 11.40 12.06 -5.30
C CYS A 184 10.14 12.43 -4.53
N LEU A 185 9.46 11.46 -3.90
CA LEU A 185 8.31 11.72 -3.02
C LEU A 185 8.67 12.66 -1.86
N LYS A 186 9.82 12.45 -1.23
CA LYS A 186 10.33 13.35 -0.18
C LYS A 186 10.54 14.77 -0.71
N SER A 187 11.15 14.91 -1.89
CA SER A 187 11.31 16.22 -2.54
C SER A 187 9.97 16.91 -2.84
N ILE A 188 8.95 16.15 -3.27
CA ILE A 188 7.63 16.70 -3.56
C ILE A 188 6.99 17.25 -2.28
N ILE A 189 6.91 16.46 -1.20
CA ILE A 189 6.24 16.91 0.03
C ILE A 189 6.99 18.06 0.72
N SER A 190 8.32 18.07 0.69
CA SER A 190 9.12 19.14 1.31
C SER A 190 8.98 20.49 0.59
N ASN A 191 8.83 20.47 -0.73
CA ASN A 191 8.74 21.69 -1.52
C ASN A 191 7.30 22.16 -1.75
N ASP A 192 6.31 21.27 -1.62
CA ASP A 192 5.01 21.49 -2.25
C ASP A 192 3.84 20.80 -1.54
N TYR A 193 3.33 21.44 -0.48
CA TYR A 193 2.19 20.93 0.28
C TYR A 193 0.86 21.01 -0.48
N GLU A 194 0.76 21.88 -1.50
CA GLU A 194 -0.44 22.03 -2.35
C GLU A 194 -0.76 20.73 -3.10
N PHE A 195 0.24 19.89 -3.37
CA PHE A 195 0.00 18.57 -3.95
C PHE A 195 -0.81 17.66 -3.02
N VAL A 196 -0.51 17.67 -1.72
CA VAL A 196 -1.29 16.90 -0.72
C VAL A 196 -2.73 17.42 -0.66
N GLU A 197 -2.92 18.74 -0.67
CA GLU A 197 -4.26 19.35 -0.70
C GLU A 197 -5.04 18.93 -1.95
N SER A 198 -4.39 18.91 -3.12
CA SER A 198 -5.00 18.46 -4.38
C SER A 198 -5.44 16.99 -4.31
N LEU A 199 -4.63 16.12 -3.69
CA LEU A 199 -5.01 14.72 -3.48
C LEU A 199 -6.20 14.57 -2.53
N VAL A 200 -6.28 15.39 -1.47
CA VAL A 200 -7.47 15.42 -0.58
C VAL A 200 -8.70 15.85 -1.35
N GLN A 201 -8.61 16.84 -2.23
CA GLN A 201 -9.73 17.29 -3.05
C GLN A 201 -10.24 16.22 -4.03
N ILE A 202 -9.33 15.41 -4.56
CA ILE A 202 -9.68 14.23 -5.36
C ILE A 202 -10.41 13.18 -4.52
N LEU A 203 -10.06 13.02 -3.23
CA LEU A 203 -10.78 12.09 -2.35
C LEU A 203 -12.26 12.45 -2.16
N ILE A 204 -12.58 13.76 -2.13
CA ILE A 204 -13.93 14.28 -1.88
C ILE A 204 -14.86 14.05 -3.09
N ASN A 205 -14.40 14.38 -4.31
CA ASN A 205 -15.30 14.63 -5.45
C ASN A 205 -15.03 13.77 -6.69
N ASP A 206 -14.19 12.75 -6.59
CA ASP A 206 -13.76 11.99 -7.77
C ASP A 206 -14.23 10.53 -7.79
N SER A 207 -13.95 9.85 -8.90
CA SER A 207 -14.30 8.46 -9.11
C SER A 207 -13.68 7.55 -8.05
N TYR A 208 -14.30 6.40 -7.79
CA TYR A 208 -13.74 5.36 -6.93
C TYR A 208 -12.30 5.01 -7.30
N GLN A 209 -11.97 4.97 -8.58
CA GLN A 209 -10.61 4.68 -9.04
C GLN A 209 -9.62 5.79 -8.67
N SER A 210 -9.94 7.05 -8.93
CA SER A 210 -9.10 8.19 -8.57
C SER A 210 -8.89 8.27 -7.06
N ARG A 211 -9.96 8.07 -6.27
CA ARG A 211 -9.90 8.04 -4.81
C ARG A 211 -8.97 6.93 -4.30
N ALA A 212 -9.00 5.75 -4.93
CA ALA A 212 -8.09 4.66 -4.62
C ALA A 212 -6.62 5.04 -4.91
N TYR A 213 -6.31 5.58 -6.09
CA TYR A 213 -4.94 5.99 -6.43
C TYR A 213 -4.44 7.13 -5.52
N ALA A 214 -5.27 8.12 -5.23
CA ALA A 214 -4.94 9.21 -4.31
C ALA A 214 -4.62 8.67 -2.91
N THR A 215 -5.42 7.76 -2.37
CA THR A 215 -5.18 7.13 -1.06
C THR A 215 -3.85 6.37 -1.03
N MET A 216 -3.53 5.64 -2.09
CA MET A 216 -2.28 4.88 -2.17
C MET A 216 -1.06 5.81 -2.27
N LEU A 217 -1.15 6.88 -3.05
CA LEU A 217 -0.10 7.89 -3.14
C LEU A 217 0.08 8.63 -1.82
N LEU A 218 -1.00 9.05 -1.15
CA LEU A 218 -0.93 9.65 0.18
C LEU A 218 -0.21 8.73 1.18
N LYS A 219 -0.51 7.43 1.16
CA LYS A 219 0.19 6.44 1.97
C LYS A 219 1.69 6.37 1.67
N ASP A 220 2.10 6.45 0.41
CA ASP A 220 3.52 6.42 0.03
C ASP A 220 4.23 7.73 0.39
N ILE A 221 3.56 8.88 0.22
CA ILE A 221 4.06 10.21 0.57
C ILE A 221 4.33 10.30 2.08
N PHE A 222 3.37 9.89 2.92
CA PHE A 222 3.51 10.00 4.38
C PHE A 222 4.43 8.95 5.00
N GLU A 223 4.82 7.90 4.26
CA GLU A 223 5.86 6.96 4.71
C GLU A 223 7.25 7.60 4.70
N VAL A 224 7.48 8.61 3.85
CA VAL A 224 8.79 9.30 3.71
C VAL A 224 8.78 10.75 4.21
N ALA A 225 7.62 11.24 4.67
CA ALA A 225 7.42 12.62 5.09
C ALA A 225 8.19 12.95 6.39
N ASP A 226 8.74 14.16 6.45
CA ASP A 226 9.34 14.65 7.69
C ASP A 226 8.25 14.93 8.76
N PRO A 227 8.57 14.81 10.07
CA PRO A 227 7.58 14.96 11.14
C PRO A 227 6.74 16.25 11.12
N ILE A 228 7.27 17.33 10.56
CA ILE A 228 6.56 18.60 10.43
C ILE A 228 5.29 18.48 9.58
N HIS A 229 5.30 17.63 8.56
CA HIS A 229 4.16 17.40 7.68
C HIS A 229 3.14 16.43 8.30
N LEU A 230 3.59 15.53 9.17
CA LEU A 230 2.70 14.60 9.87
C LEU A 230 1.78 15.32 10.87
N ILE A 231 2.21 16.46 11.42
CA ILE A 231 1.44 17.22 12.42
C ILE A 231 0.55 18.33 11.84
N SER A 232 0.72 18.69 10.56
CA SER A 232 0.04 19.82 9.90
C SER A 232 -1.25 19.45 9.15
N LEU A 233 -1.75 18.23 9.33
CA LEU A 233 -2.92 17.72 8.59
C LEU A 233 -4.24 18.36 9.03
N THR A 234 -5.16 18.56 8.10
CA THR A 234 -6.50 19.13 8.37
C THR A 234 -7.49 18.06 8.86
N PRO A 235 -8.60 18.44 9.50
CA PRO A 235 -9.69 17.50 9.81
C PRO A 235 -10.25 16.81 8.57
N ASP A 236 -10.45 17.55 7.48
CA ASP A 236 -10.99 17.03 6.20
C ASP A 236 -10.14 15.88 5.65
N PHE A 237 -8.81 15.95 5.81
CA PHE A 237 -7.92 14.85 5.45
C PHE A 237 -8.35 13.55 6.13
N PHE A 238 -8.59 13.57 7.45
CA PHE A 238 -8.97 12.37 8.19
C PHE A 238 -10.37 11.89 7.82
N THR A 239 -11.33 12.81 7.66
CA THR A 239 -12.69 12.51 7.21
C THR A 239 -12.66 11.74 5.89
N GLU A 240 -11.88 12.18 4.91
CA GLU A 240 -11.83 11.53 3.59
C GLU A 240 -11.09 10.19 3.58
N ILE A 241 -10.05 10.03 4.40
CA ILE A 241 -9.41 8.73 4.60
C ILE A 241 -10.39 7.74 5.26
N VAL A 242 -11.22 8.20 6.20
CA VAL A 242 -12.26 7.39 6.83
C VAL A 242 -13.38 7.05 5.84
N HIS A 243 -13.80 7.99 4.98
CA HIS A 243 -14.75 7.71 3.90
C HIS A 243 -14.23 6.64 2.93
N THR A 244 -12.94 6.67 2.58
CA THR A 244 -12.32 5.62 1.75
C THR A 244 -12.41 4.23 2.40
N LEU A 245 -12.28 4.16 3.73
CA LEU A 245 -12.44 2.92 4.48
C LEU A 245 -13.89 2.44 4.51
N ARG A 246 -14.83 3.37 4.73
CA ARG A 246 -16.27 3.10 4.77
C ARG A 246 -16.79 2.58 3.44
N ASP A 247 -16.37 3.21 2.34
CA ASP A 247 -16.85 2.90 0.99
C ASP A 247 -16.26 1.59 0.45
N GLN A 248 -15.24 1.03 1.10
CA GLN A 248 -14.57 -0.22 0.72
C GLN A 248 -14.20 -0.28 -0.77
N ILE A 249 -13.75 0.86 -1.32
CA ILE A 249 -13.47 1.09 -2.74
C ILE A 249 -12.63 -0.03 -3.37
N SER A 250 -11.57 -0.45 -2.68
CA SER A 250 -10.79 -1.64 -3.03
C SER A 250 -10.00 -2.10 -1.82
N GLN A 251 -9.65 -3.40 -1.78
CA GLN A 251 -8.81 -3.94 -0.69
C GLN A 251 -7.46 -3.23 -0.57
N GLN A 252 -6.90 -2.77 -1.71
CA GLN A 252 -5.62 -2.08 -1.71
C GLN A 252 -5.75 -0.66 -1.13
N ALA A 253 -6.79 0.08 -1.52
CA ALA A 253 -7.09 1.40 -0.97
C ALA A 253 -7.39 1.31 0.52
N SER A 254 -8.20 0.35 0.97
CA SER A 254 -8.51 0.18 2.40
C SER A 254 -7.25 -0.16 3.21
N LYS A 255 -6.36 -1.01 2.69
CA LYS A 255 -5.07 -1.31 3.34
C LYS A 255 -4.16 -0.08 3.38
N ALA A 256 -4.13 0.72 2.33
CA ALA A 256 -3.36 1.96 2.28
C ALA A 256 -3.89 2.98 3.30
N ALA A 257 -5.21 3.21 3.35
CA ALA A 257 -5.86 4.07 4.33
C ALA A 257 -5.59 3.61 5.78
N LEU A 258 -5.69 2.31 6.08
CA LEU A 258 -5.35 1.79 7.40
C LEU A 258 -3.88 2.02 7.77
N LYS A 259 -2.93 1.76 6.85
CA LYS A 259 -1.50 2.03 7.09
C LYS A 259 -1.24 3.53 7.33
N LEU A 260 -1.89 4.39 6.56
CA LEU A 260 -1.80 5.83 6.71
C LEU A 260 -2.31 6.27 8.09
N LEU A 261 -3.45 5.75 8.55
CA LEU A 261 -3.93 6.02 9.91
C LEU A 261 -2.99 5.51 11.00
N VAL A 262 -2.35 4.34 10.82
CA VAL A 262 -1.34 3.81 11.76
C VAL A 262 -0.15 4.75 11.90
N GLU A 263 0.28 5.39 10.82
CA GLU A 263 1.38 6.35 10.80
C GLU A 263 0.99 7.70 11.43
N LEU A 264 -0.26 8.13 11.22
CA LEU A 264 -0.72 9.47 11.60
C LEU A 264 -1.34 9.58 12.99
N CYS A 265 -1.99 8.53 13.51
CA CYS A 265 -2.68 8.55 14.80
C CYS A 265 -1.81 8.43 16.08
N PRO A 266 -0.49 8.11 16.03
CA PRO A 266 0.41 8.31 17.17
C PRO A 266 0.45 9.78 17.63
N TRP A 267 0.29 10.73 16.71
CA TRP A 267 0.29 12.16 16.97
C TRP A 267 -1.04 12.60 17.63
N GLY A 268 -0.97 13.18 18.83
CA GLY A 268 -2.14 13.43 19.67
C GLY A 268 -3.25 14.26 19.01
N ARG A 269 -2.89 15.32 18.26
CA ARG A 269 -3.88 16.16 17.53
C ARG A 269 -4.55 15.40 16.39
N ASN A 270 -3.81 14.55 15.68
CA ASN A 270 -4.34 13.77 14.58
C ASN A 270 -5.32 12.70 15.06
N ARG A 271 -5.05 12.13 16.23
CA ARG A 271 -5.96 11.18 16.87
C ARG A 271 -7.35 11.78 17.08
N ILE A 272 -7.42 13.01 17.60
CA ILE A 272 -8.69 13.69 17.84
C ILE A 272 -9.41 13.93 16.52
N LYS A 273 -8.72 14.46 15.50
CA LYS A 273 -9.27 14.67 14.15
C LYS A 273 -9.78 13.37 13.51
N ALA A 274 -9.06 12.26 13.68
CA ALA A 274 -9.49 10.96 13.18
C ALA A 274 -10.76 10.47 13.89
N VAL A 275 -10.87 10.69 15.21
CA VAL A 275 -12.09 10.36 15.97
C VAL A 275 -13.27 11.22 15.49
N GLU A 276 -13.07 12.53 15.35
CA GLU A 276 -14.09 13.47 14.84
C GLU A 276 -14.54 13.13 13.42
N GLY A 277 -13.62 12.64 12.57
CA GLY A 277 -13.92 12.11 11.23
C GLY A 277 -14.63 10.76 11.23
N GLY A 278 -15.01 10.20 12.39
CA GLY A 278 -15.78 8.95 12.50
C GLY A 278 -14.95 7.66 12.41
N ALA A 279 -13.61 7.73 12.55
CA ALA A 279 -12.74 6.57 12.37
C ALA A 279 -13.10 5.41 13.31
N VAL A 280 -13.47 5.69 14.56
CA VAL A 280 -13.78 4.65 15.55
C VAL A 280 -14.96 3.78 15.09
N PHE A 281 -16.03 4.39 14.63
CA PHE A 281 -17.21 3.70 14.12
C PHE A 281 -16.84 2.81 12.92
N VAL A 282 -16.21 3.40 11.90
CA VAL A 282 -15.84 2.70 10.67
C VAL A 282 -14.88 1.54 10.93
N LEU A 283 -13.93 1.69 11.86
CA LEU A 283 -13.00 0.61 12.22
C LEU A 283 -13.71 -0.58 12.89
N ILE A 284 -14.73 -0.32 13.72
CA ILE A 284 -15.49 -1.40 14.37
C ILE A 284 -16.36 -2.14 13.34
N GLU A 285 -17.01 -1.42 12.43
CA GLU A 285 -17.78 -2.01 11.32
C GLU A 285 -16.87 -2.83 10.38
N LEU A 286 -15.69 -2.31 10.03
CA LEU A 286 -14.71 -3.08 9.26
C LEU A 286 -14.27 -4.37 9.97
N LEU A 287 -14.13 -4.35 11.30
CA LEU A 287 -13.78 -5.55 12.07
C LEU A 287 -14.92 -6.56 12.19
N LEU A 288 -16.18 -6.10 12.06
CA LEU A 288 -17.39 -6.93 12.00
C LEU A 288 -17.50 -7.66 10.67
N GLU A 289 -17.32 -6.93 9.57
CA GLU A 289 -17.54 -7.44 8.21
C GLU A 289 -16.34 -8.21 7.65
N SER A 290 -15.11 -7.79 7.98
CA SER A 290 -13.90 -8.32 7.35
C SER A 290 -13.35 -9.58 8.01
N SER A 291 -13.04 -10.58 7.18
CA SER A 291 -12.24 -11.75 7.55
C SER A 291 -10.74 -11.61 7.23
N ASP A 292 -10.32 -10.51 6.59
CA ASP A 292 -8.92 -10.26 6.27
C ASP A 292 -8.12 -10.03 7.57
N LYS A 293 -7.21 -10.98 7.85
CA LYS A 293 -6.35 -10.92 9.03
C LYS A 293 -5.49 -9.66 9.04
N ARG A 294 -4.91 -9.26 7.91
CA ARG A 294 -4.01 -8.12 7.85
C ARG A 294 -4.75 -6.80 8.04
N ALA A 295 -5.93 -6.67 7.44
CA ALA A 295 -6.79 -5.52 7.67
C ALA A 295 -7.23 -5.45 9.14
N SER A 296 -7.63 -6.59 9.73
CA SER A 296 -7.98 -6.67 11.16
C SER A 296 -6.81 -6.26 12.07
N GLU A 297 -5.58 -6.65 11.74
CA GLU A 297 -4.39 -6.23 12.50
C GLU A 297 -4.21 -4.71 12.48
N LEU A 298 -4.23 -4.10 11.29
CA LEU A 298 -4.06 -2.66 11.15
C LEU A 298 -5.19 -1.90 11.85
N ALA A 299 -6.45 -2.32 11.66
CA ALA A 299 -7.60 -1.70 12.30
C ALA A 299 -7.52 -1.74 13.83
N MET A 300 -7.05 -2.86 14.40
CA MET A 300 -6.84 -2.98 15.85
C MET A 300 -5.69 -2.09 16.36
N VAL A 301 -4.66 -1.85 15.55
CA VAL A 301 -3.59 -0.89 15.90
C VAL A 301 -4.12 0.53 15.91
N VAL A 302 -4.88 0.93 14.88
CA VAL A 302 -5.50 2.27 14.84
C VAL A 302 -6.47 2.44 16.01
N LEU A 303 -7.32 1.45 16.29
CA LEU A 303 -8.28 1.52 17.39
C LEU A 303 -7.60 1.64 18.77
N ASP A 304 -6.48 0.95 19.00
CA ASP A 304 -5.63 1.14 20.21
C ASP A 304 -5.06 2.55 20.30
N GLN A 305 -4.61 3.13 19.19
CA GLN A 305 -4.15 4.51 19.15
C GLN A 305 -5.30 5.47 19.48
N LEU A 306 -6.47 5.34 18.83
CA LEU A 306 -7.64 6.20 19.06
C LEU A 306 -8.17 6.13 20.50
N CYS A 307 -8.24 4.93 21.09
CA CYS A 307 -8.62 4.75 22.50
C CYS A 307 -7.59 5.32 23.50
N GLY A 308 -6.48 5.88 23.01
CA GLY A 308 -5.52 6.63 23.80
C GLY A 308 -5.97 8.05 24.18
N CYS A 309 -7.03 8.61 23.60
CA CYS A 309 -7.65 9.89 24.01
C CYS A 309 -9.08 9.70 24.56
N ALA A 310 -9.64 10.74 25.19
CA ALA A 310 -10.95 10.65 25.84
C ALA A 310 -12.09 10.53 24.82
N GLU A 311 -11.99 11.29 23.73
CA GLU A 311 -12.91 11.32 22.60
C GLU A 311 -12.99 9.94 21.95
N GLY A 312 -11.85 9.32 21.65
CA GLY A 312 -11.82 7.99 21.04
C GLY A 312 -12.39 6.90 21.95
N ARG A 313 -12.21 7.00 23.27
CA ARG A 313 -12.87 6.09 24.22
C ARG A 313 -14.39 6.31 24.29
N ALA A 314 -14.83 7.56 24.25
CA ALA A 314 -16.25 7.90 24.25
C ALA A 314 -16.94 7.32 23.01
N GLU A 315 -16.40 7.55 21.82
CA GLU A 315 -16.93 6.98 20.57
C GLU A 315 -16.87 5.45 20.54
N PHE A 316 -15.80 4.86 21.08
CA PHE A 316 -15.68 3.40 21.16
C PHE A 316 -16.79 2.76 22.02
N LEU A 317 -17.15 3.40 23.13
CA LEU A 317 -18.22 2.95 24.02
C LEU A 317 -19.62 3.33 23.52
N ASN A 318 -19.72 4.36 22.68
CA ASN A 318 -20.97 4.73 22.01
C ASN A 318 -21.36 3.68 20.94
N HIS A 319 -20.36 3.01 20.37
CA HIS A 319 -20.59 1.92 19.42
C HIS A 319 -21.02 0.62 20.13
N GLY A 320 -22.25 0.14 19.87
CA GLY A 320 -22.82 -1.02 20.55
C GLY A 320 -22.03 -2.34 20.41
N ALA A 321 -21.20 -2.47 19.38
CA ALA A 321 -20.33 -3.64 19.18
C ALA A 321 -18.87 -3.47 19.67
N GLY A 322 -18.47 -2.30 20.22
CA GLY A 322 -17.06 -1.98 20.48
C GLY A 322 -16.36 -2.98 21.40
N LEU A 323 -16.89 -3.16 22.61
CA LEU A 323 -16.33 -4.10 23.60
C LEU A 323 -16.40 -5.55 23.12
N ALA A 324 -17.51 -5.95 22.52
CA ALA A 324 -17.70 -7.27 21.97
C ALA A 324 -16.68 -7.59 20.87
N MET A 325 -16.39 -6.64 19.98
CA MET A 325 -15.46 -6.82 18.88
C MET A 325 -14.02 -6.95 19.36
N VAL A 326 -13.56 -6.03 20.22
CA VAL A 326 -12.21 -6.08 20.80
C VAL A 326 -12.03 -7.37 21.59
N SER A 327 -13.01 -7.74 22.42
CA SER A 327 -13.05 -9.03 23.10
C SER A 327 -12.90 -10.16 22.08
N LYS A 328 -13.74 -10.23 21.04
CA LYS A 328 -13.77 -11.30 20.03
C LYS A 328 -12.42 -11.53 19.35
N LYS A 329 -11.64 -10.48 19.09
CA LYS A 329 -10.37 -10.58 18.35
C LYS A 329 -9.19 -11.11 19.18
N ILE A 330 -9.26 -11.12 20.51
CA ILE A 330 -8.24 -11.73 21.38
C ILE A 330 -8.09 -13.22 21.04
N PHE A 331 -6.85 -13.67 20.80
CA PHE A 331 -6.46 -15.03 20.36
C PHE A 331 -7.00 -15.48 18.99
N ARG A 332 -7.69 -14.63 18.23
CA ARG A 332 -8.31 -15.04 16.94
C ARG A 332 -7.58 -14.56 15.69
N VAL A 333 -6.73 -13.53 15.81
CA VAL A 333 -6.04 -12.93 14.65
C VAL A 333 -4.53 -13.14 14.74
N SER A 334 -3.90 -12.51 15.73
CA SER A 334 -2.46 -12.66 16.01
C SER A 334 -2.12 -12.28 17.45
N HIS A 335 -0.89 -12.56 17.88
CA HIS A 335 -0.39 -12.13 19.19
C HIS A 335 -0.44 -10.59 19.32
N VAL A 336 0.03 -9.86 18.30
CA VAL A 336 0.00 -8.40 18.28
C VAL A 336 -1.41 -7.86 18.49
N VAL A 337 -2.42 -8.43 17.81
CA VAL A 337 -3.82 -8.03 18.01
C VAL A 337 -4.31 -8.29 19.43
N SER A 338 -3.92 -9.43 20.01
CA SER A 338 -4.30 -9.76 21.39
C SER A 338 -3.71 -8.74 22.39
N GLU A 339 -2.45 -8.33 22.20
CA GLU A 339 -1.83 -7.28 23.01
C GLU A 339 -2.53 -5.92 22.85
N ARG A 340 -2.86 -5.53 21.60
CA ARG A 340 -3.58 -4.27 21.30
C ARG A 340 -4.98 -4.27 21.91
N ALA A 341 -5.70 -5.39 21.83
CA ALA A 341 -7.01 -5.54 22.45
C ALA A 341 -6.95 -5.37 23.98
N VAL A 342 -5.98 -6.01 24.64
CA VAL A 342 -5.78 -5.84 26.10
C VAL A 342 -5.43 -4.40 26.46
N ARG A 343 -4.68 -3.68 25.62
CA ARG A 343 -4.39 -2.25 25.82
C ARG A 343 -5.63 -1.37 25.70
N ILE A 344 -6.48 -1.60 24.69
CA ILE A 344 -7.77 -0.91 24.55
C ILE A 344 -8.62 -1.12 25.81
N LEU A 345 -8.82 -2.38 26.21
CA LEU A 345 -9.61 -2.73 27.40
C LEU A 345 -9.03 -2.09 28.67
N SER A 346 -7.70 -2.08 28.82
CA SER A 346 -7.01 -1.43 29.94
C SER A 346 -7.24 0.07 29.96
N SER A 347 -7.23 0.73 28.80
CA SER A 347 -7.55 2.17 28.68
C SER A 347 -8.99 2.45 29.13
N ILE A 348 -9.96 1.65 28.67
CA ILE A 348 -11.37 1.75 29.07
C ILE A 348 -11.53 1.51 30.58
N CYS A 349 -10.98 0.42 31.12
CA CYS A 349 -11.08 0.09 32.54
C CYS A 349 -10.48 1.15 33.46
N ARG A 350 -9.46 1.88 33.00
CA ARG A 350 -8.76 2.89 33.81
C ARG A 350 -9.43 4.25 33.76
N PHE A 351 -9.98 4.63 32.60
CA PHE A 351 -10.40 6.02 32.35
C PHE A 351 -11.87 6.19 32.01
N SER A 352 -12.60 5.11 31.75
CA SER A 352 -14.00 5.14 31.28
C SER A 352 -14.88 4.05 31.92
N ALA A 353 -14.44 3.48 33.06
CA ALA A 353 -15.18 2.44 33.76
C ALA A 353 -16.40 3.00 34.49
N THR A 354 -17.60 2.70 33.96
CA THR A 354 -18.88 2.88 34.65
C THR A 354 -19.47 1.53 35.01
N SER A 355 -20.45 1.49 35.92
CA SER A 355 -21.14 0.24 36.27
C SER A 355 -21.68 -0.49 35.03
N ARG A 356 -22.32 0.27 34.11
CA ARG A 356 -22.84 -0.26 32.84
C ARG A 356 -21.73 -0.88 31.98
N VAL A 357 -20.62 -0.17 31.79
CA VAL A 357 -19.47 -0.66 30.99
C VAL A 357 -18.90 -1.94 31.59
N LEU A 358 -18.71 -1.99 32.91
CA LEU A 358 -18.15 -3.18 33.58
C LEU A 358 -19.09 -4.40 33.48
N GLN A 359 -20.40 -4.19 33.51
CA GLN A 359 -21.40 -5.25 33.29
C GLN A 359 -21.39 -5.73 31.84
N GLU A 360 -21.32 -4.82 30.87
CA GLU A 360 -21.21 -5.18 29.45
C GLU A 360 -19.93 -5.99 29.17
N MET A 361 -18.78 -5.57 29.72
CA MET A 361 -17.52 -6.29 29.61
C MET A 361 -17.64 -7.74 30.10
N LEU A 362 -18.40 -7.97 31.18
CA LEU A 362 -18.69 -9.31 31.67
C LEU A 362 -19.55 -10.11 30.67
N GLN A 363 -20.65 -9.53 30.19
CA GLN A 363 -21.58 -10.16 29.26
C GLN A 363 -20.91 -10.55 27.93
N VAL A 364 -20.04 -9.69 27.40
CA VAL A 364 -19.31 -9.93 26.14
C VAL A 364 -18.03 -10.77 26.31
N GLY A 365 -17.84 -11.35 27.50
CA GLY A 365 -16.80 -12.32 27.79
C GLY A 365 -15.38 -11.74 27.91
N VAL A 366 -15.25 -10.44 28.18
CA VAL A 366 -13.93 -9.81 28.39
C VAL A 366 -13.22 -10.46 29.57
N VAL A 367 -13.90 -10.61 30.71
CA VAL A 367 -13.30 -11.13 31.94
C VAL A 367 -12.74 -12.54 31.75
N ALA A 368 -13.49 -13.42 31.07
CA ALA A 368 -13.02 -14.76 30.75
C ALA A 368 -11.75 -14.72 29.88
N LYS A 369 -11.70 -13.83 28.88
CA LYS A 369 -10.51 -13.67 28.02
C LYS A 369 -9.31 -13.10 28.77
N LEU A 370 -9.51 -12.20 29.72
CA LEU A 370 -8.42 -11.70 30.57
C LEU A 370 -7.84 -12.81 31.44
N CYS A 371 -8.66 -13.71 31.99
CA CYS A 371 -8.16 -14.89 32.70
C CYS A 371 -7.35 -15.80 31.76
N LEU A 372 -7.82 -16.04 30.54
CA LEU A 372 -7.08 -16.82 29.53
C LEU A 372 -5.74 -16.17 29.16
N VAL A 373 -5.66 -14.84 29.08
CA VAL A 373 -4.40 -14.10 28.88
C VAL A 373 -3.37 -14.38 29.97
N LEU A 374 -3.79 -14.60 31.22
CA LEU A 374 -2.86 -14.96 32.29
C LEU A 374 -2.30 -16.39 32.13
N GLN A 375 -3.11 -17.31 31.62
CA GLN A 375 -2.76 -18.72 31.46
C GLN A 375 -1.92 -19.01 30.22
N LEU A 376 -2.25 -18.37 29.09
CA LEU A 376 -1.63 -18.65 27.79
C LEU A 376 -0.28 -17.92 27.63
N ASP A 377 0.48 -18.31 26.60
CA ASP A 377 1.72 -17.63 26.27
C ASP A 377 1.42 -16.23 25.72
N SER A 378 1.80 -15.21 26.49
CA SER A 378 1.53 -13.80 26.23
C SER A 378 2.62 -12.98 26.90
N SER A 379 2.94 -11.81 26.34
CA SER A 379 4.02 -10.98 26.88
C SER A 379 3.75 -10.56 28.33
N TYR A 380 4.82 -10.44 29.10
CA TYR A 380 4.75 -10.03 30.51
C TYR A 380 3.93 -8.75 30.70
N LYS A 381 4.17 -7.72 29.87
CA LYS A 381 3.43 -6.45 29.90
C LYS A 381 1.92 -6.64 29.68
N THR A 382 1.52 -7.59 28.84
CA THR A 382 0.12 -7.89 28.54
C THR A 382 -0.54 -8.63 29.70
N LYS A 383 0.16 -9.60 30.30
CA LYS A 383 -0.30 -10.31 31.50
C LYS A 383 -0.46 -9.36 32.69
N GLU A 384 0.47 -8.45 32.89
CA GLU A 384 0.38 -7.47 33.98
C GLU A 384 -0.82 -6.53 33.82
N LYS A 385 -1.07 -6.03 32.61
CA LYS A 385 -2.30 -5.23 32.34
C LYS A 385 -3.58 -6.01 32.60
N ALA A 386 -3.63 -7.28 32.19
CA ALA A 386 -4.78 -8.15 32.46
C ALA A 386 -4.98 -8.34 33.98
N ARG A 387 -3.90 -8.59 34.71
CA ARG A 387 -3.91 -8.73 36.17
C ARG A 387 -4.39 -7.46 36.87
N GLU A 388 -3.89 -6.30 36.48
CA GLU A 388 -4.30 -4.99 37.02
C GLU A 388 -5.79 -4.75 36.82
N MET A 389 -6.32 -4.99 35.61
CA MET A 389 -7.76 -4.83 35.34
C MET A 389 -8.61 -5.73 36.25
N LEU A 390 -8.26 -7.02 36.35
CA LEU A 390 -8.99 -7.99 37.16
C LEU A 390 -8.97 -7.60 38.65
N LYS A 391 -7.83 -7.10 39.16
CA LYS A 391 -7.75 -6.61 40.54
C LYS A 391 -8.59 -5.35 40.75
N LEU A 392 -8.46 -4.37 39.86
CA LEU A 392 -9.10 -3.07 39.93
C LEU A 392 -10.63 -3.18 40.03
N HIS A 393 -11.23 -4.10 39.26
CA HIS A 393 -12.68 -4.27 39.17
C HIS A 393 -13.19 -5.58 39.80
N SER A 394 -12.39 -6.17 40.70
CA SER A 394 -12.68 -7.46 41.35
C SER A 394 -14.04 -7.51 42.06
N ARG A 395 -14.49 -6.39 42.65
CA ARG A 395 -15.80 -6.28 43.32
C ARG A 395 -16.98 -6.55 42.37
N VAL A 396 -16.84 -6.20 41.09
CA VAL A 396 -17.89 -6.36 40.09
C VAL A 396 -17.79 -7.72 39.39
N TRP A 397 -16.57 -8.22 39.17
CA TRP A 397 -16.34 -9.37 38.31
C TRP A 397 -16.18 -10.71 39.04
N ARG A 398 -15.51 -10.76 40.20
CA ARG A 398 -14.95 -12.01 40.77
C ARG A 398 -15.96 -13.15 41.01
N ASN A 399 -17.20 -12.82 41.37
CA ASN A 399 -18.19 -13.82 41.80
C ASN A 399 -19.35 -13.97 40.80
N HIS A 400 -19.19 -13.51 39.57
CA HIS A 400 -20.28 -13.58 38.61
C HIS A 400 -20.30 -14.91 37.85
N SER A 401 -21.50 -15.44 37.64
CA SER A 401 -21.77 -16.69 36.93
C SER A 401 -21.27 -16.76 35.49
N CYS A 402 -20.95 -15.62 34.88
CA CYS A 402 -20.45 -15.54 33.51
C CYS A 402 -18.97 -15.95 33.38
N ILE A 403 -18.26 -16.14 34.51
CA ILE A 403 -16.87 -16.63 34.51
C ILE A 403 -16.89 -18.15 34.68
N PRO A 404 -16.38 -18.92 33.70
CA PRO A 404 -16.21 -20.37 33.85
C PRO A 404 -15.41 -20.72 35.11
N SER A 405 -15.88 -21.73 35.86
CA SER A 405 -15.29 -22.12 37.15
C SER A 405 -13.79 -22.45 37.06
N HIS A 406 -13.34 -23.05 35.96
CA HIS A 406 -11.92 -23.37 35.73
C HIS A 406 -11.04 -22.10 35.63
N LEU A 407 -11.59 -20.96 35.21
CA LEU A 407 -10.86 -19.69 35.10
C LEU A 407 -10.81 -18.91 36.41
N LEU A 408 -11.66 -19.22 37.39
CA LEU A 408 -11.64 -18.59 38.72
C LEU A 408 -10.32 -18.86 39.45
N SER A 409 -9.70 -20.01 39.22
CA SER A 409 -8.38 -20.38 39.77
C SER A 409 -7.26 -19.43 39.34
N SER A 410 -7.41 -18.81 38.15
CA SER A 410 -6.44 -17.89 37.56
C SER A 410 -6.74 -16.43 37.87
N TYR A 411 -7.86 -16.17 38.56
CA TYR A 411 -8.19 -14.83 39.03
C TYR A 411 -7.14 -14.39 40.07
N PRO A 412 -6.54 -13.20 39.93
CA PRO A 412 -5.53 -12.75 40.87
C PRO A 412 -6.09 -12.69 42.31
N SER A 413 -5.31 -13.17 43.28
CA SER A 413 -5.61 -12.92 44.68
C SER A 413 -5.58 -11.41 44.95
N SER A 414 -6.50 -10.98 45.83
CA SER A 414 -6.68 -9.59 46.27
C SER A 414 -5.37 -8.97 46.72
#